data_AF-A0A183TZW7-F1
#
_entry.id   AF-A0A183TZW7-F1
#
_cell.length_a   1.000
_cell.length_b   1.000
_cell.length_c   1.000
_cell.angle_alpha   90.00
_cell.angle_beta   90.00
_cell.angle_gamma   90.00
#
_symmetry.space_group_name_H-M   'P 1'
#
loop_
_entity.id
_entity.type
_entity.pdbx_description
1 polymer ?
#
loop_
_entity_poly.entity_id
_entity_poly.type
_entity_poly.pdbx_seq_one_letter_code
_entity_poly.pdbx_strand_id
1 'polypeptide(L)'
;MSRNMLLEELLSTVRGRKAFLAKLSAMVQSALSKDAALLLNWIATQRLNNARQNHIRSVLLMLQMANERFENSRLRNDVKTIVDEIVAEKLYRSWCDSNTAILVSLLNDYGIRPSLSDIELLATIHKFGWLTIRPLAALLAKLLTEKALNDISGRMVEVSDLLKTNRRLRLELWRAFVKISLQTYIDMKLLRMAANDLRDCDEYIMQSILWLLFDNAEVVLRDEECLGLMTCFMEELDGGNISLRTEICEDLIHLLNMKLHLTNINLNWISNRAQRESIESKRIALRGLLVACLSTEKILEVGAALLQDEELVVREESAAILSGIVQPGDLRSPLNAQVVLWLIVERFPSLGDVIFRQAIVPETSDNRLFDACVLNPYVENNPIGIQHFDVLETVGIHILTSLCYISPLRATIRVDSENGYTVADQMLAGLRDFQFYCRDPVMSF
;
A
#
# COMPACT_ATOMS: atom_id res chain seq x y z
N MET A 1 15.08 -49.04 -16.12
CA MET A 1 14.37 -47.84 -15.62
C MET A 1 15.14 -46.62 -16.09
N SER A 2 14.61 -45.87 -17.07
CA SER A 2 15.35 -44.80 -17.73
C SER A 2 15.42 -43.54 -16.84
N ARG A 3 16.55 -42.82 -16.88
CA ARG A 3 16.77 -41.52 -16.21
C ARG A 3 15.66 -40.48 -16.47
N ASN A 4 14.88 -40.65 -17.55
CA ASN A 4 13.76 -39.79 -17.90
C ASN A 4 12.54 -39.97 -16.97
N MET A 5 12.35 -41.17 -16.41
CA MET A 5 11.21 -41.47 -15.53
C MET A 5 11.37 -40.78 -14.16
N LEU A 6 12.60 -40.74 -13.63
CA LEU A 6 12.91 -40.06 -12.36
C LEU A 6 12.77 -38.54 -12.44
N LEU A 7 12.98 -37.94 -13.62
CA LEU A 7 12.84 -36.49 -13.82
C LEU A 7 11.36 -36.06 -13.90
N GLU A 8 10.52 -36.89 -14.53
CA GLU A 8 9.07 -36.67 -14.61
C GLU A 8 8.39 -36.84 -13.24
N GLU A 9 8.87 -37.77 -12.42
CA GLU A 9 8.39 -38.02 -11.05
C GLU A 9 8.86 -36.92 -10.06
N LEU A 10 10.05 -36.34 -10.27
CA LEU A 10 10.53 -35.19 -9.52
C LEU A 10 9.75 -33.91 -9.85
N LEU A 11 9.33 -33.69 -11.09
CA LEU A 11 8.59 -32.48 -11.48
C LEU A 11 7.09 -32.50 -11.12
N SER A 12 6.54 -33.68 -10.76
CA SER A 12 5.11 -33.84 -10.44
C SER A 12 4.74 -33.48 -8.99
N THR A 13 5.72 -33.29 -8.09
CA THR A 13 5.46 -33.01 -6.67
C THR A 13 5.85 -31.58 -6.26
N VAL A 14 5.08 -30.98 -5.34
CA VAL A 14 5.35 -29.63 -4.77
C VAL A 14 6.75 -29.53 -4.13
N ARG A 15 7.26 -30.64 -3.56
CA ARG A 15 8.64 -30.75 -3.04
C ARG A 15 9.69 -30.70 -4.15
N GLY A 16 9.47 -31.39 -5.26
CA GLY A 16 10.38 -31.33 -6.40
C GLY A 16 10.36 -29.98 -7.13
N ARG A 17 9.23 -29.27 -7.14
CA ARG A 17 9.15 -27.86 -7.57
C ARG A 17 10.00 -26.94 -6.68
N LYS A 18 9.92 -27.08 -5.35
CA LYS A 18 10.79 -26.34 -4.41
C LYS A 18 12.27 -26.68 -4.60
N ALA A 19 12.60 -27.96 -4.80
CA ALA A 19 14.00 -28.39 -5.01
C ALA A 19 14.56 -27.95 -6.38
N PHE A 20 13.75 -27.96 -7.43
CA PHE A 20 14.14 -27.45 -8.75
C PHE A 20 14.33 -25.93 -8.71
N LEU A 21 13.39 -25.18 -8.14
CA LEU A 21 13.53 -23.74 -7.92
C LEU A 21 14.71 -23.41 -7.01
N ALA A 22 14.99 -24.20 -5.97
CA ALA A 22 16.16 -24.02 -5.11
C ALA A 22 17.47 -24.32 -5.84
N LYS A 23 17.52 -25.32 -6.74
CA LYS A 23 18.70 -25.60 -7.58
C LYS A 23 18.91 -24.55 -8.66
N LEU A 24 17.84 -24.11 -9.32
CA LEU A 24 17.90 -23.00 -10.27
C LEU A 24 18.29 -21.71 -9.55
N SER A 25 17.75 -21.45 -8.37
CA SER A 25 18.14 -20.35 -7.49
C SER A 25 19.60 -20.47 -7.10
N ALA A 26 20.08 -21.62 -6.66
CA ALA A 26 21.49 -21.84 -6.34
C ALA A 26 22.43 -21.71 -7.55
N MET A 27 21.99 -22.08 -8.76
CA MET A 27 22.76 -21.87 -9.99
C MET A 27 22.80 -20.40 -10.39
N VAL A 28 21.66 -19.70 -10.33
CA VAL A 28 21.53 -18.28 -10.66
C VAL A 28 22.27 -17.45 -9.59
N GLN A 29 21.96 -17.60 -8.30
CA GLN A 29 22.91 -17.97 -7.22
C GLN A 29 24.40 -17.63 -7.31
N SER A 30 25.09 -18.40 -8.14
CA SER A 30 26.53 -18.37 -8.34
C SER A 30 26.92 -17.83 -9.71
N ALA A 31 25.95 -17.54 -10.57
CA ALA A 31 26.19 -17.10 -11.94
C ALA A 31 26.72 -15.65 -11.95
N LEU A 32 27.76 -15.43 -12.76
CA LEU A 32 28.22 -14.09 -13.12
C LEU A 32 27.29 -13.50 -14.17
N SER A 33 27.26 -12.17 -14.30
CA SER A 33 26.44 -11.49 -15.31
C SER A 33 26.76 -11.95 -16.75
N LYS A 34 27.99 -12.41 -17.01
CA LYS A 34 28.40 -12.98 -18.31
C LYS A 34 27.71 -14.32 -18.60
N ASP A 35 27.56 -15.17 -17.58
CA ASP A 35 26.88 -16.46 -17.72
C ASP A 35 25.38 -16.27 -17.95
N ALA A 36 24.78 -15.30 -17.25
CA ALA A 36 23.40 -14.89 -17.49
C ALA A 36 23.19 -14.38 -18.92
N ALA A 37 24.09 -13.53 -19.43
CA ALA A 37 24.01 -13.04 -20.81
C ALA A 37 24.11 -14.18 -21.85
N LEU A 38 25.00 -15.16 -21.63
CA LEU A 38 25.12 -16.34 -22.49
C LEU A 38 23.83 -17.17 -22.49
N LEU A 39 23.23 -17.36 -21.32
CA LEU A 39 21.96 -18.07 -21.18
C LEU A 39 20.82 -17.34 -21.89
N LEU A 40 20.70 -16.02 -21.73
CA LEU A 40 19.66 -15.23 -22.40
C LEU A 40 19.81 -15.27 -23.92
N ASN A 41 21.04 -15.15 -24.44
CA ASN A 41 21.32 -15.33 -25.86
C ASN A 41 20.92 -16.72 -26.34
N TRP A 42 21.21 -17.76 -25.56
CA TRP A 42 20.77 -19.11 -25.90
C TRP A 42 19.24 -19.21 -25.94
N ILE A 43 18.54 -18.69 -24.94
CA ILE A 43 17.07 -18.66 -24.88
C ILE A 43 16.48 -17.96 -26.10
N ALA A 44 17.02 -16.78 -26.48
CA ALA A 44 16.55 -16.00 -27.63
C ALA A 44 16.62 -16.77 -28.96
N THR A 45 17.54 -17.74 -29.09
CA THR A 45 17.64 -18.59 -30.28
C THR A 45 16.70 -19.80 -30.28
N GLN A 46 15.98 -20.07 -29.18
CA GLN A 46 15.11 -21.24 -29.07
C GLN A 46 13.70 -20.92 -29.57
N ARG A 47 13.14 -21.82 -30.41
CA ARG A 47 11.73 -21.74 -30.83
C ARG A 47 10.84 -22.44 -29.80
N LEU A 48 10.00 -21.68 -29.10
CA LEU A 48 9.14 -22.21 -28.03
C LEU A 48 7.79 -22.79 -28.50
N ASN A 49 7.41 -22.61 -29.77
CA ASN A 49 6.07 -22.89 -30.30
C ASN A 49 5.65 -24.37 -30.14
N ASN A 50 6.62 -25.28 -30.19
CA ASN A 50 6.44 -26.73 -30.09
C ASN A 50 7.16 -27.33 -28.87
N ALA A 51 7.63 -26.50 -27.94
CA ALA A 51 8.30 -26.97 -26.75
C ALA A 51 7.31 -27.63 -25.78
N ARG A 52 7.77 -28.62 -25.01
CA ARG A 52 6.98 -29.21 -23.93
C ARG A 52 6.68 -28.13 -22.87
N GLN A 53 5.50 -28.19 -22.25
CA GLN A 53 5.07 -27.21 -21.24
C GLN A 53 6.08 -27.03 -20.09
N ASN A 54 6.75 -28.10 -19.67
CA ASN A 54 7.79 -28.04 -18.62
C ASN A 54 9.07 -27.31 -19.08
N HIS A 55 9.42 -27.39 -20.38
CA HIS A 55 10.55 -26.64 -20.93
C HIS A 55 10.21 -25.16 -21.03
N ILE A 56 9.01 -24.83 -21.53
CA ILE A 56 8.50 -23.45 -21.56
C ILE A 56 8.52 -22.86 -20.14
N ARG A 57 7.99 -23.60 -19.16
CA ARG A 57 7.99 -23.19 -17.76
C ARG A 57 9.39 -22.90 -17.24
N SER A 58 10.36 -23.75 -17.55
CA SER A 58 11.74 -23.58 -17.10
C SER A 58 12.36 -22.31 -17.70
N VAL A 59 12.11 -22.04 -18.99
CA VAL A 59 12.55 -20.81 -19.66
C VAL A 59 11.95 -19.58 -18.98
N LEU A 60 10.62 -19.55 -18.80
CA LEU A 60 9.94 -18.42 -18.19
C LEU A 60 10.42 -18.15 -16.75
N LEU A 61 10.66 -19.20 -15.96
CA LEU A 61 11.23 -19.06 -14.62
C LEU A 61 12.66 -18.52 -14.65
N MET A 62 13.49 -18.96 -15.60
CA MET A 62 14.84 -18.40 -15.78
C MET A 62 14.80 -16.90 -16.08
N LEU A 63 13.85 -16.45 -16.92
CA LEU A 63 13.66 -15.02 -17.22
C LEU A 63 13.21 -14.22 -15.99
N GLN A 64 12.33 -14.78 -15.14
CA GLN A 64 11.92 -14.13 -13.88
C GLN A 64 13.10 -14.01 -12.91
N MET A 65 13.87 -15.07 -12.75
CA MET A 65 15.02 -15.09 -11.84
C MET A 65 16.14 -14.15 -12.28
N ALA A 66 16.30 -13.94 -13.59
CA ALA A 66 17.21 -12.94 -14.11
C ALA A 66 16.83 -11.52 -13.64
N ASN A 67 15.53 -11.22 -13.54
CA ASN A 67 15.02 -9.93 -13.04
C ASN A 67 15.36 -9.73 -11.55
N GLU A 68 15.06 -10.75 -10.74
CA GLU A 68 15.18 -10.67 -9.27
C GLU A 68 16.63 -10.51 -8.81
N ARG A 69 17.56 -11.06 -9.58
CA ARG A 69 18.97 -11.12 -9.17
C ARG A 69 19.83 -10.01 -9.77
N PHE A 70 19.60 -9.65 -11.02
CA PHE A 70 20.50 -8.75 -11.73
C PHE A 70 19.82 -7.40 -11.96
N GLU A 71 20.21 -6.41 -11.17
CA GLU A 71 19.81 -5.00 -11.37
C GLU A 71 20.44 -4.38 -12.64
N ASN A 72 21.26 -5.13 -13.38
CA ASN A 72 21.93 -4.66 -14.59
C ASN A 72 20.90 -4.36 -15.70
N SER A 73 20.84 -3.09 -16.10
CA SER A 73 19.93 -2.58 -17.14
C SER A 73 20.04 -3.34 -18.47
N ARG A 74 21.23 -3.84 -18.82
CA ARG A 74 21.44 -4.59 -20.06
C ARG A 74 20.73 -5.95 -20.05
N LEU A 75 20.90 -6.73 -18.99
CA LEU A 75 20.24 -8.04 -18.87
C LEU A 75 18.71 -7.88 -18.79
N ARG A 76 18.22 -6.81 -18.16
CA ARG A 76 16.80 -6.48 -18.18
C ARG A 76 16.28 -6.21 -19.59
N ASN A 77 17.04 -5.48 -20.41
CA ASN A 77 16.68 -5.24 -21.81
C ASN A 77 16.67 -6.53 -22.63
N ASP A 78 17.64 -7.42 -22.44
CA ASP A 78 17.69 -8.71 -23.14
C ASP A 78 16.45 -9.58 -22.80
N VAL A 79 16.05 -9.65 -21.53
CA VAL A 79 14.82 -10.34 -21.13
C VAL A 79 13.59 -9.67 -21.74
N LYS A 80 13.54 -8.33 -21.72
CA LYS A 80 12.44 -7.57 -22.31
C LYS A 80 12.25 -7.92 -23.79
N THR A 81 13.33 -7.93 -24.57
CA THR A 81 13.31 -8.31 -25.99
C THR A 81 12.77 -9.72 -26.20
N ILE A 82 13.23 -10.71 -25.42
CA ILE A 82 12.74 -12.09 -25.52
C ILE A 82 11.24 -12.17 -25.23
N VAL A 83 10.77 -11.46 -24.20
CA VAL A 83 9.35 -11.46 -23.82
C VAL A 83 8.50 -10.71 -24.86
N ASP A 84 8.98 -9.61 -25.41
CA ASP A 84 8.33 -8.88 -26.50
C ASP A 84 8.16 -9.77 -27.74
N GLU A 85 9.18 -10.55 -28.12
CA GLU A 85 9.11 -11.51 -29.23
C GLU A 85 8.08 -12.62 -28.95
N ILE A 86 8.05 -13.19 -27.74
CA ILE A 86 7.06 -14.19 -27.32
C ILE A 86 5.63 -13.66 -27.51
N VAL A 87 5.39 -12.39 -27.16
CA VAL A 87 4.08 -11.74 -27.30
C VAL A 87 3.77 -11.46 -28.77
N ALA A 88 4.71 -10.86 -29.51
CA ALA A 88 4.54 -10.48 -30.91
C ALA A 88 4.21 -11.69 -31.80
N GLU A 89 4.90 -12.82 -31.58
CA GLU A 89 4.65 -14.06 -32.31
C GLU A 89 3.46 -14.88 -31.75
N LYS A 90 2.87 -14.44 -30.64
CA LYS A 90 1.73 -15.10 -29.97
C LYS A 90 2.04 -16.56 -29.60
N LEU A 91 3.26 -16.83 -29.14
CA LEU A 91 3.74 -18.19 -28.85
C LEU A 91 2.94 -18.87 -27.74
N TYR A 92 2.31 -18.07 -26.89
CA TYR A 92 1.56 -18.50 -25.72
C TYR A 92 0.19 -19.11 -26.02
N ARG A 93 -0.29 -19.10 -27.28
CA ARG A 93 -1.63 -19.60 -27.68
C ARG A 93 -1.95 -21.03 -27.24
N SER A 94 -0.94 -21.88 -27.12
CA SER A 94 -1.09 -23.30 -26.74
C SER A 94 -0.52 -23.61 -25.35
N TRP A 95 -0.09 -22.58 -24.60
CA TRP A 95 0.53 -22.76 -23.30
C TRP A 95 -0.52 -23.08 -22.24
N CYS A 96 -0.11 -23.72 -21.14
CA CYS A 96 -1.01 -23.92 -20.01
C CYS A 96 -1.16 -22.65 -19.16
N ASP A 97 -2.23 -22.57 -18.37
CA ASP A 97 -2.57 -21.42 -17.50
C ASP A 97 -1.43 -21.01 -16.55
N SER A 98 -0.61 -21.97 -16.11
CA SER A 98 0.54 -21.64 -15.25
C SER A 98 1.66 -20.93 -16.01
N ASN A 99 1.84 -21.20 -17.30
CA ASN A 99 2.90 -20.59 -18.11
C ASN A 99 2.46 -19.19 -18.59
N THR A 100 1.20 -19.04 -18.99
CA THR A 100 0.61 -17.74 -19.32
C THR A 100 0.58 -16.81 -18.11
N ALA A 101 0.28 -17.30 -16.90
CA ALA A 101 0.39 -16.50 -15.68
C ALA A 101 1.81 -15.96 -15.42
N ILE A 102 2.83 -16.77 -15.67
CA ILE A 102 4.24 -16.34 -15.53
C ILE A 102 4.58 -15.30 -16.60
N LEU A 103 4.16 -15.52 -17.85
CA LEU A 103 4.35 -14.56 -18.93
C LEU A 103 3.75 -13.19 -18.56
N VAL A 104 2.52 -13.15 -18.07
CA VAL A 104 1.86 -11.89 -17.67
C VAL A 104 2.56 -11.23 -16.48
N SER A 105 3.15 -12.02 -15.58
CA SER A 105 3.99 -11.49 -14.49
C SER A 105 5.26 -10.84 -15.04
N LEU A 106 5.94 -11.48 -16.00
CA LEU A 106 7.07 -10.89 -16.70
C LEU A 106 6.70 -9.57 -17.41
N LEU A 107 5.53 -9.50 -18.06
CA LEU A 107 5.07 -8.25 -18.68
C LEU A 107 4.95 -7.12 -17.65
N ASN A 108 4.37 -7.42 -16.47
CA ASN A 108 4.27 -6.48 -15.35
C ASN A 108 5.62 -6.05 -14.81
N ASP A 109 6.55 -6.99 -14.64
CA ASP A 109 7.86 -6.78 -13.99
C ASP A 109 8.81 -5.94 -14.86
N TYR A 110 8.69 -6.08 -16.19
CA TYR A 110 9.53 -5.39 -17.17
C TYR A 110 8.86 -4.18 -17.82
N GLY A 111 7.64 -3.83 -17.40
CA GLY A 111 6.88 -2.71 -17.95
C GLY A 111 6.62 -2.86 -19.46
N ILE A 112 6.40 -4.09 -19.91
CA ILE A 112 6.05 -4.39 -21.30
C ILE A 112 4.55 -4.12 -21.48
N ARG A 113 4.21 -3.40 -22.55
CA ARG A 113 2.84 -2.98 -22.83
C ARG A 113 2.27 -3.82 -23.99
N PRO A 114 1.56 -4.92 -23.71
CA PRO A 114 0.90 -5.69 -24.76
C PRO A 114 -0.23 -4.88 -25.41
N SER A 115 -0.62 -5.25 -26.64
CA SER A 115 -1.80 -4.66 -27.27
C SER A 115 -3.08 -5.12 -26.58
N LEU A 116 -4.18 -4.38 -26.72
CA LEU A 116 -5.47 -4.82 -26.19
C LEU A 116 -5.90 -6.18 -26.78
N SER A 117 -5.53 -6.48 -28.02
CA SER A 117 -5.82 -7.79 -28.64
C SER A 117 -5.09 -8.94 -27.94
N ASP A 118 -3.91 -8.68 -27.39
CA ASP A 118 -3.14 -9.67 -26.65
C ASP A 118 -3.72 -9.85 -25.25
N ILE A 119 -4.20 -8.77 -24.62
CA ILE A 119 -4.93 -8.81 -23.34
C ILE A 119 -6.22 -9.62 -23.50
N GLU A 120 -7.01 -9.36 -24.54
CA GLU A 120 -8.24 -10.10 -24.85
C GLU A 120 -7.95 -11.59 -25.06
N LEU A 121 -6.91 -11.91 -25.83
CA LEU A 121 -6.48 -13.29 -26.03
C LEU A 121 -6.07 -13.94 -24.70
N LEU A 122 -5.24 -13.28 -23.88
CA LEU A 122 -4.82 -13.79 -22.57
C LEU A 122 -5.98 -13.96 -21.58
N ALA A 123 -7.02 -13.13 -21.70
CA ALA A 123 -8.22 -13.22 -20.86
C ALA A 123 -9.13 -14.39 -21.25
N THR A 124 -9.05 -14.89 -22.48
CA THR A 124 -9.99 -15.87 -23.05
C THR A 124 -9.36 -17.20 -23.45
N ILE A 125 -8.03 -17.26 -23.58
CA ILE A 125 -7.25 -18.44 -23.97
C ILE A 125 -7.51 -19.67 -23.09
N HIS A 126 -7.83 -19.45 -21.81
CA HIS A 126 -8.19 -20.50 -20.88
C HIS A 126 -9.62 -20.29 -20.41
N LYS A 127 -10.48 -21.30 -20.61
CA LYS A 127 -11.89 -21.28 -20.20
C LYS A 127 -12.09 -20.77 -18.76
N PHE A 128 -11.16 -21.10 -17.85
CA PHE A 128 -11.23 -20.66 -16.46
C PHE A 128 -10.15 -19.65 -16.07
N GLY A 129 -8.92 -19.74 -16.61
CA GLY A 129 -7.83 -18.81 -16.32
C GLY A 129 -7.55 -18.59 -14.82
N TRP A 130 -7.43 -19.66 -14.03
CA TRP A 130 -7.31 -19.56 -12.58
C TRP A 130 -6.09 -18.77 -12.13
N LEU A 131 -4.97 -18.94 -12.83
CA LEU A 131 -3.68 -18.33 -12.50
C LEU A 131 -3.42 -17.06 -13.30
N THR A 132 -3.85 -17.00 -14.57
CA THR A 132 -3.52 -15.89 -15.47
C THR A 132 -4.32 -14.62 -15.18
N ILE A 133 -5.58 -14.75 -14.74
CA ILE A 133 -6.49 -13.59 -14.65
C ILE A 133 -6.03 -12.55 -13.63
N ARG A 134 -5.52 -12.96 -12.47
CA ARG A 134 -5.05 -12.00 -11.44
C ARG A 134 -3.85 -11.15 -11.90
N PRO A 135 -2.73 -11.70 -12.39
CA PRO A 135 -1.63 -10.88 -12.91
C PRO A 135 -2.07 -10.07 -14.15
N LEU A 136 -3.03 -10.57 -14.95
CA LEU A 136 -3.58 -9.84 -16.09
C LEU A 136 -4.40 -8.63 -15.65
N ALA A 137 -5.21 -8.76 -14.60
CA ALA A 137 -5.93 -7.66 -13.99
C ALA A 137 -4.97 -6.59 -13.45
N ALA A 138 -3.86 -6.99 -12.81
CA ALA A 138 -2.83 -6.06 -12.35
C ALA A 138 -2.16 -5.30 -13.51
N LEU A 139 -1.87 -6.01 -14.61
CA LEU A 139 -1.32 -5.39 -15.82
C LEU A 139 -2.30 -4.39 -16.42
N LEU A 140 -3.57 -4.80 -16.59
CA LEU A 140 -4.61 -3.94 -17.14
C LEU A 140 -4.85 -2.71 -16.26
N ALA A 141 -4.87 -2.86 -14.94
CA ALA A 141 -5.02 -1.75 -14.01
C ALA A 141 -3.88 -0.72 -14.13
N LYS A 142 -2.62 -1.19 -14.25
CA LYS A 142 -1.46 -0.30 -14.51
C LYS A 142 -1.61 0.42 -15.85
N LEU A 143 -1.97 -0.30 -16.91
CA LEU A 143 -2.16 0.28 -18.24
C LEU A 143 -3.25 1.35 -18.25
N LEU A 144 -4.33 1.17 -17.48
CA LEU A 144 -5.45 2.11 -17.39
C LEU A 144 -5.15 3.34 -16.52
N THR A 145 -4.19 3.26 -15.59
CA THR A 145 -3.88 4.33 -14.61
C THR A 145 -2.65 5.15 -14.98
N GLU A 146 -1.66 4.56 -15.65
CA GLU A 146 -0.52 5.29 -16.18
C GLU A 146 -1.00 6.30 -17.24
N LYS A 147 -0.63 7.60 -17.10
CA LYS A 147 -0.87 8.69 -18.07
C LYS A 147 -0.31 8.44 -19.50
N ALA A 148 0.10 7.22 -19.82
CA ALA A 148 0.54 6.76 -21.12
C ALA A 148 -0.59 6.67 -22.17
N LEU A 149 -1.67 7.43 -21.97
CA LEU A 149 -2.97 7.11 -22.51
C LEU A 149 -3.53 8.17 -23.44
N ASN A 150 -2.76 8.49 -24.47
CA ASN A 150 -3.36 8.96 -25.72
C ASN A 150 -3.91 7.80 -26.57
N ASP A 151 -3.66 6.52 -26.22
CA ASP A 151 -3.93 5.36 -27.10
C ASP A 151 -5.04 4.38 -26.63
N ILE A 152 -5.17 4.06 -25.33
CA ILE A 152 -6.27 3.24 -24.75
C ILE A 152 -7.45 4.11 -24.24
N SER A 153 -7.28 5.43 -24.02
CA SER A 153 -8.40 6.33 -23.66
C SER A 153 -9.39 6.43 -24.83
N GLY A 154 -8.88 6.42 -26.06
CA GLY A 154 -9.67 6.23 -27.28
C GLY A 154 -10.29 4.83 -27.44
N ARG A 155 -9.85 3.84 -26.64
CA ARG A 155 -10.30 2.43 -26.67
C ARG A 155 -11.04 2.00 -25.40
N MET A 156 -11.46 2.94 -24.54
CA MET A 156 -12.23 2.62 -23.34
C MET A 156 -13.53 1.87 -23.63
N VAL A 157 -14.10 2.05 -24.84
CA VAL A 157 -15.24 1.25 -25.31
C VAL A 157 -14.86 -0.22 -25.43
N GLU A 158 -13.76 -0.53 -26.12
CA GLU A 158 -13.27 -1.91 -26.30
C GLU A 158 -12.88 -2.55 -24.96
N VAL A 159 -12.25 -1.79 -24.07
CA VAL A 159 -11.95 -2.25 -22.70
C VAL A 159 -13.23 -2.54 -21.94
N SER A 160 -14.23 -1.66 -22.00
CA SER A 160 -15.53 -1.87 -21.34
C SER A 160 -16.21 -3.13 -21.86
N ASP A 161 -16.17 -3.39 -23.17
CA ASP A 161 -16.79 -4.56 -23.78
C ASP A 161 -16.06 -5.86 -23.40
N LEU A 162 -14.73 -5.84 -23.33
CA LEU A 162 -13.93 -6.94 -22.78
C LEU A 162 -14.33 -7.23 -21.32
N LEU A 163 -14.45 -6.18 -20.49
CA LEU A 163 -14.80 -6.35 -19.08
C LEU A 163 -16.25 -6.79 -18.87
N LYS A 164 -17.19 -6.38 -19.74
CA LYS A 164 -18.57 -6.87 -19.73
C LYS A 164 -18.64 -8.37 -20.02
N THR A 165 -17.88 -8.84 -21.01
CA THR A 165 -17.85 -10.25 -21.41
C THR A 165 -17.04 -11.12 -20.45
N ASN A 166 -16.03 -10.56 -19.77
CA ASN A 166 -15.16 -11.27 -18.84
C ASN A 166 -15.32 -10.79 -17.39
N ARG A 167 -16.42 -11.21 -16.74
CA ARG A 167 -16.72 -10.86 -15.35
C ARG A 167 -15.57 -11.20 -14.38
N ARG A 168 -14.87 -12.32 -14.58
CA ARG A 168 -13.78 -12.73 -13.69
C ARG A 168 -12.61 -11.75 -13.74
N LEU A 169 -12.21 -11.34 -14.94
CA LEU A 169 -11.19 -10.30 -15.13
C LEU A 169 -11.63 -8.99 -14.46
N ARG A 170 -12.90 -8.61 -14.65
CA ARG A 170 -13.49 -7.40 -14.06
C ARG A 170 -13.44 -7.40 -12.52
N LEU A 171 -13.81 -8.50 -11.86
CA LEU A 171 -13.75 -8.56 -10.40
C LEU A 171 -12.30 -8.53 -9.86
N GLU A 172 -11.35 -9.20 -10.53
CA GLU A 172 -9.94 -9.11 -10.14
C GLU A 172 -9.33 -7.73 -10.47
N LEU A 173 -9.89 -7.00 -11.45
CA LEU A 173 -9.49 -5.62 -11.77
C LEU A 173 -9.79 -4.67 -10.61
N TRP A 174 -10.96 -4.78 -9.98
CA TRP A 174 -11.31 -3.97 -8.80
C TRP A 174 -10.29 -4.15 -7.67
N ARG A 175 -9.88 -5.39 -7.41
CA ARG A 175 -8.82 -5.70 -6.44
C ARG A 175 -7.46 -5.13 -6.82
N ALA A 176 -7.18 -5.05 -8.11
CA ALA A 176 -5.92 -4.54 -8.61
C ALA A 176 -5.84 -3.02 -8.45
N PHE A 177 -6.92 -2.28 -8.67
CA PHE A 177 -6.92 -0.82 -8.51
C PHE A 177 -6.61 -0.36 -7.08
N VAL A 178 -7.12 -1.05 -6.06
CA VAL A 178 -6.83 -0.72 -4.65
C VAL A 178 -5.34 -0.82 -4.30
N LYS A 179 -4.55 -1.57 -5.09
CA LYS A 179 -3.10 -1.72 -4.89
C LYS A 179 -2.27 -0.68 -5.64
N ILE A 180 -2.88 0.10 -6.53
CA ILE A 180 -2.22 1.14 -7.30
C ILE A 180 -2.30 2.44 -6.49
N SER A 181 -1.24 3.26 -6.56
CA SER A 181 -1.12 4.50 -5.78
C SER A 181 -2.34 5.43 -5.92
N LEU A 182 -2.74 6.05 -4.80
CA LEU A 182 -3.93 6.89 -4.59
C LEU A 182 -4.06 8.14 -5.50
N GLN A 183 -3.07 8.44 -6.36
CA GLN A 183 -3.05 9.66 -7.19
C GLN A 183 -3.37 9.42 -8.67
N THR A 184 -3.81 8.23 -9.06
CA THR A 184 -4.10 7.92 -10.47
C THR A 184 -5.57 8.12 -10.82
N TYR A 185 -5.84 8.84 -11.90
CA TYR A 185 -7.20 9.02 -12.46
C TYR A 185 -7.76 7.69 -12.97
N ILE A 186 -9.02 7.40 -12.61
CA ILE A 186 -9.77 6.24 -13.10
C ILE A 186 -10.97 6.73 -13.92
N ASP A 187 -11.16 6.15 -15.10
CA ASP A 187 -12.24 6.52 -16.01
C ASP A 187 -13.63 6.27 -15.39
N MET A 188 -14.55 7.22 -15.56
CA MET A 188 -15.89 7.17 -14.97
C MET A 188 -16.70 5.95 -15.41
N LYS A 189 -16.50 5.43 -16.63
CA LYS A 189 -17.19 4.20 -17.07
C LYS A 189 -16.80 3.00 -16.21
N LEU A 190 -15.55 2.94 -15.75
CA LEU A 190 -15.08 1.88 -14.86
C LEU A 190 -15.68 2.05 -13.45
N LEU A 191 -15.77 3.28 -12.95
CA LEU A 191 -16.38 3.56 -11.65
C LEU A 191 -17.88 3.19 -11.64
N ARG A 192 -18.63 3.55 -12.69
CA ARG A 192 -20.03 3.11 -12.85
C ARG A 192 -20.16 1.59 -12.91
N MET A 193 -19.28 0.92 -13.65
CA MET A 193 -19.25 -0.55 -13.69
C MET A 193 -18.95 -1.17 -12.32
N ALA A 194 -18.03 -0.59 -11.56
CA ALA A 194 -17.71 -1.04 -10.20
C ALA A 194 -18.90 -0.82 -9.25
N ALA A 195 -19.53 0.36 -9.27
CA ALA A 195 -20.72 0.64 -8.48
C ALA A 195 -21.87 -0.32 -8.81
N ASN A 196 -22.06 -0.67 -10.09
CA ASN A 196 -23.07 -1.66 -10.48
C ASN A 196 -22.74 -3.07 -9.98
N ASP A 197 -21.47 -3.46 -9.94
CA ASP A 197 -21.02 -4.77 -9.46
C ASP A 197 -21.20 -4.95 -7.93
N LEU A 198 -21.46 -3.89 -7.15
CA LEU A 198 -21.68 -3.98 -5.69
C LEU A 198 -22.81 -4.96 -5.32
N ARG A 199 -23.87 -5.02 -6.13
CA ARG A 199 -25.04 -5.89 -5.90
C ARG A 199 -24.76 -7.37 -6.18
N ASP A 200 -23.82 -7.61 -7.09
CA ASP A 200 -23.54 -8.94 -7.65
C ASP A 200 -22.09 -9.35 -7.37
N CYS A 201 -21.59 -9.14 -6.15
CA CYS A 201 -20.25 -9.56 -5.76
C CYS A 201 -20.19 -10.16 -4.36
N ASP A 202 -19.11 -10.88 -4.07
CA ASP A 202 -18.82 -11.30 -2.70
C ASP A 202 -18.26 -10.12 -1.89
N GLU A 203 -18.36 -10.21 -0.56
CA GLU A 203 -17.94 -9.13 0.34
C GLU A 203 -16.45 -8.77 0.22
N TYR A 204 -15.59 -9.71 -0.18
CA TYR A 204 -14.17 -9.42 -0.35
C TYR A 204 -13.93 -8.53 -1.59
N ILE A 205 -14.64 -8.78 -2.69
CA ILE A 205 -14.65 -7.87 -3.84
C ILE A 205 -15.35 -6.56 -3.50
N MET A 206 -16.46 -6.61 -2.75
CA MET A 206 -17.21 -5.43 -2.31
C MET A 206 -16.31 -4.45 -1.57
N GLN A 207 -15.49 -4.92 -0.62
CA GLN A 207 -14.50 -4.09 0.08
C GLN A 207 -13.57 -3.37 -0.90
N SER A 208 -13.12 -4.06 -1.94
CA SER A 208 -12.23 -3.46 -2.95
C SER A 208 -12.95 -2.38 -3.77
N ILE A 209 -14.22 -2.61 -4.12
CA ILE A 209 -15.05 -1.64 -4.83
C ILE A 209 -15.35 -0.42 -3.95
N LEU A 210 -15.69 -0.63 -2.67
CA LEU A 210 -15.99 0.46 -1.73
C LEU A 210 -14.78 1.37 -1.53
N TRP A 211 -13.58 0.80 -1.35
CA TRP A 211 -12.35 1.57 -1.30
C TRP A 211 -12.09 2.34 -2.60
N LEU A 212 -12.27 1.69 -3.76
CA LEU A 212 -12.11 2.31 -5.06
C LEU A 212 -13.00 3.55 -5.23
N LEU A 213 -14.28 3.43 -4.87
CA LEU A 213 -15.26 4.51 -4.95
C LEU A 213 -14.98 5.60 -3.92
N PHE A 214 -14.54 5.23 -2.71
CA PHE A 214 -14.14 6.17 -1.67
C PHE A 214 -12.95 7.03 -2.12
N ASP A 215 -11.92 6.43 -2.70
CA ASP A 215 -10.73 7.14 -3.17
C ASP A 215 -11.05 8.06 -4.36
N ASN A 216 -12.10 7.74 -5.13
CA ASN A 216 -12.55 8.52 -6.29
C ASN A 216 -13.84 9.33 -6.03
N ALA A 217 -14.19 9.55 -4.76
CA ALA A 217 -15.48 10.11 -4.37
C ALA A 217 -15.78 11.49 -5.00
N GLU A 218 -14.76 12.34 -5.20
CA GLU A 218 -14.97 13.65 -5.83
C GLU A 218 -15.50 13.57 -7.25
N VAL A 219 -15.07 12.58 -8.02
CA VAL A 219 -15.54 12.37 -9.40
C VAL A 219 -16.88 11.65 -9.37
N VAL A 220 -17.06 10.68 -8.46
CA VAL A 220 -18.34 9.97 -8.25
C VAL A 220 -19.47 10.94 -7.90
N LEU A 221 -19.21 11.90 -7.01
CA LEU A 221 -20.17 12.94 -6.60
C LEU A 221 -20.67 13.81 -7.76
N ARG A 222 -19.86 13.99 -8.81
CA ARG A 222 -20.19 14.81 -9.98
C ARG A 222 -20.96 14.02 -11.05
N ASP A 223 -21.12 12.72 -10.86
CA ASP A 223 -21.69 11.81 -11.84
C ASP A 223 -23.05 11.28 -11.37
N GLU A 224 -24.13 11.84 -11.91
CA GLU A 224 -25.51 11.49 -11.48
C GLU A 224 -25.83 10.00 -11.64
N GLU A 225 -25.31 9.36 -12.71
CA GLU A 225 -25.54 7.92 -12.94
C GLU A 225 -24.82 7.08 -11.88
N CYS A 226 -23.54 7.34 -11.62
CA CYS A 226 -22.79 6.63 -10.60
C CYS A 226 -23.39 6.86 -9.20
N LEU A 227 -23.78 8.10 -8.89
CA LEU A 227 -24.43 8.42 -7.62
C LEU A 227 -25.78 7.72 -7.48
N GLY A 228 -26.58 7.66 -8.55
CA GLY A 228 -27.84 6.92 -8.58
C GLY A 228 -27.66 5.43 -8.32
N LEU A 229 -26.62 4.80 -8.90
CA LEU A 229 -26.27 3.41 -8.62
C LEU A 229 -25.93 3.19 -7.14
N MET A 230 -25.21 4.14 -6.53
CA MET A 230 -24.89 4.09 -5.10
C MET A 230 -26.14 4.22 -4.24
N THR A 231 -27.02 5.19 -4.53
CA THR A 231 -28.27 5.37 -3.79
C THR A 231 -29.16 4.13 -3.87
N CYS A 232 -29.33 3.53 -5.05
CA CYS A 232 -30.09 2.28 -5.19
C CYS A 232 -29.48 1.13 -4.39
N PHE A 233 -28.15 0.99 -4.39
CA PHE A 233 -27.49 -0.03 -3.59
C PHE A 233 -27.74 0.17 -2.08
N MET A 234 -27.76 1.42 -1.60
CA MET A 234 -28.10 1.73 -0.21
C MET A 234 -29.57 1.42 0.13
N GLU A 235 -30.51 1.76 -0.76
CA GLU A 235 -31.93 1.40 -0.58
C GLU A 235 -32.14 -0.11 -0.51
N GLU A 236 -31.40 -0.88 -1.31
CA GLU A 236 -31.43 -2.35 -1.27
C GLU A 236 -30.83 -2.93 0.01
N LEU A 237 -29.77 -2.31 0.56
CA LEU A 237 -29.20 -2.66 1.87
C LEU A 237 -30.21 -2.39 3.00
N ASP A 238 -30.78 -1.19 3.05
CA ASP A 238 -31.76 -0.80 4.07
C ASP A 238 -33.05 -1.62 3.98
N GLY A 239 -33.45 -2.00 2.77
CA GLY A 239 -34.58 -2.90 2.51
C GLY A 239 -34.31 -4.36 2.85
N GLY A 240 -33.09 -4.73 3.25
CA GLY A 240 -32.70 -6.09 3.61
C GLY A 240 -32.52 -7.04 2.42
N ASN A 241 -32.44 -6.52 1.19
CA ASN A 241 -32.19 -7.33 -0.01
C ASN A 241 -30.72 -7.79 -0.10
N ILE A 242 -29.82 -7.03 0.53
CA ILE A 242 -28.40 -7.34 0.62
C ILE A 242 -28.07 -7.58 2.09
N SER A 243 -27.53 -8.76 2.40
CA SER A 243 -27.11 -9.13 3.76
C SER A 243 -25.59 -9.18 3.84
N LEU A 244 -25.03 -8.37 4.74
CA LEU A 244 -23.60 -8.32 5.04
C LEU A 244 -23.29 -9.27 6.19
N ARG A 245 -22.14 -9.96 6.08
CA ARG A 245 -21.62 -10.88 7.10
C ARG A 245 -20.42 -10.29 7.84
N THR A 246 -19.78 -9.26 7.28
CA THR A 246 -18.58 -8.64 7.84
C THR A 246 -18.82 -7.18 8.24
N GLU A 247 -18.40 -6.84 9.46
CA GLU A 247 -18.44 -5.47 10.01
C GLU A 247 -17.62 -4.49 9.13
N ILE A 248 -16.57 -4.97 8.47
CA ILE A 248 -15.71 -4.14 7.60
C ILE A 248 -16.51 -3.59 6.40
N CYS A 249 -17.36 -4.39 5.76
CA CYS A 249 -18.19 -3.91 4.66
C CYS A 249 -19.17 -2.84 5.13
N GLU A 250 -19.83 -3.08 6.27
CA GLU A 250 -20.74 -2.12 6.90
C GLU A 250 -20.03 -0.79 7.20
N ASP A 251 -18.80 -0.88 7.72
CA ASP A 251 -17.98 0.27 8.06
C ASP A 251 -17.55 1.07 6.84
N LEU A 252 -17.14 0.40 5.77
CA LEU A 252 -16.76 1.05 4.51
C LEU A 252 -17.96 1.69 3.82
N ILE A 253 -19.13 1.06 3.89
CA ILE A 253 -20.39 1.65 3.41
C ILE A 253 -20.71 2.92 4.18
N HIS A 254 -20.65 2.88 5.52
CA HIS A 254 -20.90 4.05 6.35
C HIS A 254 -19.92 5.18 6.05
N LEU A 255 -18.63 4.86 5.92
CA LEU A 255 -17.58 5.80 5.57
C LEU A 255 -17.81 6.44 4.19
N LEU A 256 -18.14 5.63 3.18
CA LEU A 256 -18.44 6.12 1.82
C LEU A 256 -19.67 7.03 1.83
N ASN A 257 -20.73 6.68 2.58
CA ASN A 257 -21.94 7.50 2.69
C ASN A 257 -21.67 8.87 3.30
N MET A 258 -20.82 8.94 4.34
CA MET A 258 -20.38 10.23 4.89
C MET A 258 -19.64 11.06 3.83
N LYS A 259 -18.75 10.42 3.04
CA LYS A 259 -17.96 11.12 2.01
C LYS A 259 -18.80 11.56 0.82
N LEU A 260 -19.83 10.80 0.46
CA LEU A 260 -20.78 11.12 -0.62
C LEU A 260 -21.92 12.05 -0.15
N HIS A 261 -21.89 12.55 1.09
CA HIS A 261 -22.93 13.39 1.67
C HIS A 261 -24.34 12.76 1.67
N LEU A 262 -24.40 11.43 1.66
CA LEU A 262 -25.65 10.67 1.77
C LEU A 262 -26.11 10.56 3.22
N THR A 263 -25.17 10.69 4.17
CA THR A 263 -25.42 10.71 5.61
C THR A 263 -24.67 11.84 6.29
N ASN A 264 -25.15 12.24 7.48
CA ASN A 264 -24.43 13.20 8.31
C ASN A 264 -23.13 12.61 8.87
N ILE A 265 -22.14 13.46 9.10
CA ILE A 265 -20.88 13.08 9.75
C ILE A 265 -21.17 12.57 11.17
N ASN A 266 -20.75 11.33 11.46
CA ASN A 266 -20.97 10.68 12.75
C ASN A 266 -19.65 10.54 13.55
N LEU A 267 -19.31 11.55 14.35
CA LEU A 267 -18.08 11.57 15.13
C LEU A 267 -18.02 10.47 16.20
N ASN A 268 -19.16 10.06 16.77
CA ASN A 268 -19.21 8.98 17.75
C ASN A 268 -18.84 7.64 17.11
N TRP A 269 -19.34 7.39 15.90
CA TRP A 269 -18.97 6.19 15.15
C TRP A 269 -17.47 6.17 14.83
N ILE A 270 -16.90 7.29 14.38
CA ILE A 270 -15.44 7.40 14.12
C ILE A 270 -14.65 7.11 15.41
N SER A 271 -15.03 7.71 16.53
CA SER A 271 -14.41 7.47 17.84
C SER A 271 -14.46 6.00 18.25
N ASN A 272 -15.60 5.34 18.05
CA ASN A 272 -15.76 3.92 18.38
C ASN A 272 -14.86 3.03 17.53
N ARG A 273 -14.67 3.37 16.24
CA ARG A 273 -13.76 2.62 15.34
C ARG A 273 -12.29 2.83 15.66
N ALA A 274 -11.91 4.03 16.10
CA ALA A 274 -10.55 4.32 16.55
C ALA A 274 -10.12 3.50 17.78
N GLN A 275 -11.07 3.11 18.64
CA GLN A 275 -10.82 2.33 19.86
C GLN A 275 -10.77 0.81 19.61
N ARG A 276 -11.09 0.32 18.41
CA ARG A 276 -11.01 -1.11 18.09
C ARG A 276 -9.54 -1.53 18.02
N GLU A 277 -9.24 -2.78 18.41
CA GLU A 277 -7.88 -3.32 18.32
C GLU A 277 -7.40 -3.50 16.88
N SER A 278 -8.32 -3.76 15.94
CA SER A 278 -7.95 -4.08 14.56
C SER A 278 -7.36 -2.88 13.83
N ILE A 279 -6.23 -3.09 13.15
CA ILE A 279 -5.57 -2.07 12.32
C ILE A 279 -6.54 -1.56 11.26
N GLU A 280 -7.34 -2.44 10.65
CA GLU A 280 -8.27 -2.05 9.58
C GLU A 280 -9.36 -1.10 10.10
N SER A 281 -9.96 -1.36 11.27
CA SER A 281 -10.94 -0.45 11.88
C SER A 281 -10.32 0.91 12.24
N LYS A 282 -9.08 0.93 12.75
CA LYS A 282 -8.35 2.18 13.02
C LYS A 282 -8.08 2.96 11.74
N ARG A 283 -7.71 2.29 10.64
CA ARG A 283 -7.53 2.93 9.32
C ARG A 283 -8.83 3.49 8.77
N ILE A 284 -9.95 2.78 8.93
CA ILE A 284 -11.28 3.31 8.60
C ILE A 284 -11.59 4.56 9.44
N ALA A 285 -11.26 4.57 10.73
CA ALA A 285 -11.44 5.74 11.58
C ALA A 285 -10.60 6.94 11.10
N LEU A 286 -9.32 6.72 10.74
CA LEU A 286 -8.45 7.75 10.16
C LEU A 286 -9.04 8.35 8.87
N ARG A 287 -9.59 7.51 7.99
CA ARG A 287 -10.32 7.97 6.81
C ARG A 287 -11.59 8.75 7.16
N GLY A 288 -12.29 8.33 8.21
CA GLY A 288 -13.42 9.07 8.76
C GLY A 288 -13.03 10.47 9.25
N LEU A 289 -11.90 10.61 9.94
CA LEU A 289 -11.38 11.92 10.37
C LEU A 289 -11.09 12.83 9.17
N LEU A 290 -10.49 12.29 8.11
CA LEU A 290 -10.26 13.03 6.86
C LEU A 290 -11.57 13.47 6.18
N VAL A 291 -12.61 12.62 6.18
CA VAL A 291 -13.92 13.01 5.62
C VAL A 291 -14.57 14.09 6.47
N ALA A 292 -14.46 13.98 7.79
CA ALA A 292 -15.07 14.93 8.69
C ALA A 292 -14.52 16.34 8.48
N CYS A 293 -13.24 16.52 8.10
CA CYS A 293 -12.63 17.80 7.68
C CYS A 293 -12.88 18.99 8.63
N LEU A 294 -13.26 18.74 9.88
CA LEU A 294 -13.60 19.77 10.86
C LEU A 294 -12.53 19.82 11.94
N SER A 295 -12.14 21.03 12.36
CA SER A 295 -11.31 21.25 13.55
C SER A 295 -12.17 21.27 14.82
N THR A 296 -12.97 20.21 15.05
CA THR A 296 -13.67 20.07 16.33
C THR A 296 -12.73 19.49 17.36
N GLU A 297 -12.89 19.88 18.63
CA GLU A 297 -12.17 19.26 19.76
C GLU A 297 -12.31 17.73 19.73
N LYS A 298 -13.46 17.21 19.31
CA LYS A 298 -13.70 15.76 19.23
C LYS A 298 -12.85 15.06 18.16
N ILE A 299 -12.60 15.69 17.02
CA ILE A 299 -11.72 15.13 15.98
C ILE A 299 -10.27 15.13 16.43
N LEU A 300 -9.85 16.20 17.11
CA LEU A 300 -8.52 16.27 17.72
C LEU A 300 -8.35 15.22 18.83
N GLU A 301 -9.37 15.01 19.67
CA GLU A 301 -9.38 13.96 20.69
C GLU A 301 -9.18 12.57 20.07
N VAL A 302 -9.98 12.21 19.05
CA VAL A 302 -9.89 10.91 18.38
C VAL A 302 -8.57 10.73 17.65
N GLY A 303 -8.12 11.76 16.93
CA GLY A 303 -6.83 11.74 16.25
C GLY A 303 -5.66 11.62 17.22
N ALA A 304 -5.70 12.36 18.33
CA ALA A 304 -4.66 12.31 19.35
C ALA A 304 -4.58 10.95 20.03
N ALA A 305 -5.71 10.28 20.27
CA ALA A 305 -5.71 8.89 20.74
C ALA A 305 -4.95 7.96 19.76
N LEU A 306 -5.16 8.14 18.45
CA LEU A 306 -4.46 7.37 17.41
C LEU A 306 -2.98 7.76 17.23
N LEU A 307 -2.55 8.95 17.68
CA LEU A 307 -1.11 9.29 17.74
C LEU A 307 -0.35 8.43 18.76
N GLN A 308 -1.06 7.88 19.75
CA GLN A 308 -0.49 7.04 20.78
C GLN A 308 -0.62 5.54 20.47
N ASP A 309 -1.14 5.17 19.29
CA ASP A 309 -1.37 3.78 18.92
C ASP A 309 -0.08 2.95 18.96
N GLU A 310 -0.14 1.65 19.23
CA GLU A 310 1.04 0.78 19.19
C GLU A 310 1.58 0.63 17.77
N GLU A 311 0.69 0.63 16.78
CA GLU A 311 1.01 0.37 15.38
C GLU A 311 1.58 1.62 14.70
N LEU A 312 2.82 1.52 14.22
CA LEU A 312 3.54 2.65 13.62
C LEU A 312 2.78 3.28 12.45
N VAL A 313 2.19 2.44 11.59
CA VAL A 313 1.44 2.90 10.41
C VAL A 313 0.23 3.75 10.80
N VAL A 314 -0.46 3.39 11.88
CA VAL A 314 -1.62 4.15 12.39
C VAL A 314 -1.15 5.50 12.96
N ARG A 315 -0.07 5.50 13.75
CA ARG A 315 0.52 6.73 14.32
C ARG A 315 0.96 7.70 13.23
N GLU A 316 1.69 7.22 12.23
CA GLU A 316 2.22 8.05 11.14
C GLU A 316 1.09 8.63 10.28
N GLU A 317 0.05 7.83 9.97
CA GLU A 317 -1.10 8.31 9.22
C GLU A 317 -1.92 9.33 10.03
N SER A 318 -2.11 9.12 11.33
CA SER A 318 -2.74 10.11 12.22
C SER A 318 -1.95 11.42 12.28
N ALA A 319 -0.62 11.33 12.42
CA ALA A 319 0.27 12.49 12.44
C ALA A 319 0.19 13.29 11.14
N ALA A 320 0.17 12.62 9.99
CA ALA A 320 0.01 13.28 8.70
C ALA A 320 -1.32 14.04 8.58
N ILE A 321 -2.43 13.45 9.04
CA ILE A 321 -3.76 14.06 9.03
C ILE A 321 -3.80 15.30 9.94
N LEU A 322 -3.40 15.12 11.20
CA LEU A 322 -3.48 16.17 12.21
C LEU A 322 -2.47 17.29 11.97
N SER A 323 -1.33 17.00 11.33
CA SER A 323 -0.37 18.01 10.87
C SER A 323 -1.04 19.09 10.03
N GLY A 324 -1.96 18.71 9.13
CA GLY A 324 -2.71 19.65 8.31
C GLY A 324 -3.72 20.50 9.08
N ILE A 325 -4.10 20.09 10.29
CA ILE A 325 -5.04 20.81 11.17
C ILE A 325 -4.27 21.73 12.13
N VAL A 326 -3.13 21.28 12.65
CA VAL A 326 -2.36 22.02 13.65
C VAL A 326 -1.28 22.93 13.05
N GLN A 327 -0.91 22.82 11.78
CA GLN A 327 0.03 23.77 11.18
C GLN A 327 -0.68 25.02 10.63
N PRO A 328 -0.23 26.23 10.98
CA PRO A 328 -0.69 27.45 10.34
C PRO A 328 0.02 27.64 8.96
N GLY A 329 -0.75 27.96 7.92
CA GLY A 329 -0.22 28.30 6.58
C GLY A 329 -0.07 27.11 5.62
N ASP A 330 0.60 27.35 4.48
CA ASP A 330 0.76 26.37 3.38
C ASP A 330 1.88 25.32 3.62
N LEU A 331 2.46 25.26 4.82
CA LEU A 331 3.39 24.20 5.20
C LEU A 331 2.59 22.90 5.37
N ARG A 332 2.66 22.03 4.36
CA ARG A 332 1.92 20.74 4.29
C ARG A 332 2.81 19.53 4.58
N SER A 333 3.97 19.74 5.17
CA SER A 333 4.89 18.65 5.49
C SER A 333 4.32 17.87 6.69
N PRO A 334 4.19 16.52 6.60
CA PRO A 334 3.78 15.73 7.75
C PRO A 334 4.83 15.86 8.87
N LEU A 335 4.37 16.22 10.07
CA LEU A 335 5.20 16.26 11.27
C LEU A 335 5.25 14.87 11.91
N ASN A 336 6.27 14.66 12.74
CA ASN A 336 6.32 13.50 13.62
C ASN A 336 5.15 13.53 14.63
N ALA A 337 4.61 12.35 14.95
CA ALA A 337 3.49 12.19 15.88
C ALA A 337 3.66 12.91 17.23
N GLN A 338 4.88 12.91 17.78
CA GLN A 338 5.18 13.57 19.05
C GLN A 338 5.04 15.10 18.96
N VAL A 339 5.49 15.70 17.87
CA VAL A 339 5.42 17.15 17.64
C VAL A 339 3.98 17.58 17.45
N VAL A 340 3.19 16.79 16.71
CA VAL A 340 1.75 17.02 16.56
C VAL A 340 1.06 16.96 17.92
N LEU A 341 1.40 15.96 18.75
CA LEU A 341 0.83 15.83 20.08
C LEU A 341 1.11 17.05 20.96
N TRP A 342 2.36 17.56 20.97
CA TRP A 342 2.71 18.79 21.70
C TRP A 342 1.90 19.99 21.22
N LEU A 343 1.81 20.20 19.91
CA LEU A 343 1.03 21.28 19.31
C LEU A 343 -0.45 21.22 19.67
N ILE A 344 -1.03 20.02 19.76
CA ILE A 344 -2.42 19.84 20.19
C ILE A 344 -2.58 20.25 21.64
N VAL A 345 -1.71 19.76 22.54
CA VAL A 345 -1.80 20.02 23.98
C VAL A 345 -1.58 21.50 24.31
N GLU A 346 -0.65 22.14 23.62
CA GLU A 346 -0.37 23.57 23.80
C GLU A 346 -1.54 24.44 23.32
N ARG A 347 -2.09 24.16 22.13
CA ARG A 347 -3.15 24.98 21.52
C ARG A 347 -4.54 24.67 22.06
N PHE A 348 -4.74 23.45 22.54
CA PHE A 348 -5.99 22.96 23.12
C PHE A 348 -5.72 22.31 24.48
N PRO A 349 -5.39 23.09 25.53
CA PRO A 349 -5.02 22.55 26.84
C PRO A 349 -6.10 21.65 27.47
N SER A 350 -7.38 21.93 27.19
CA SER A 350 -8.52 21.12 27.62
C SER A 350 -8.45 19.66 27.14
N LEU A 351 -7.78 19.41 26.01
CA LEU A 351 -7.59 18.07 25.46
C LEU A 351 -6.44 17.32 26.15
N GLY A 352 -5.46 18.01 26.73
CA GLY A 352 -4.33 17.36 27.43
C GLY A 352 -4.81 16.39 28.51
N ASP A 353 -5.73 16.83 29.37
CA ASP A 353 -6.31 16.01 30.45
C ASP A 353 -7.15 14.82 29.96
N VAL A 354 -7.58 14.84 28.70
CA VAL A 354 -8.35 13.74 28.08
C VAL A 354 -7.40 12.76 27.41
N ILE A 355 -6.40 13.29 26.69
CA ILE A 355 -5.40 12.55 25.92
C ILE A 355 -4.50 11.71 26.84
N PHE A 356 -4.06 12.27 27.98
CA PHE A 356 -3.18 11.57 28.92
C PHE A 356 -3.94 10.83 30.03
N ARG A 357 -5.28 10.78 29.97
CA ARG A 357 -6.09 10.20 31.06
C ARG A 357 -5.87 8.69 31.27
N GLN A 358 -5.38 7.99 30.25
CA GLN A 358 -5.07 6.55 30.28
C GLN A 358 -3.57 6.25 30.32
N ALA A 359 -2.73 7.28 30.37
CA ALA A 359 -1.30 7.10 30.35
C ALA A 359 -0.81 6.51 31.67
N ILE A 360 0.26 5.70 31.60
CA ILE A 360 0.79 4.94 32.74
C ILE A 360 1.39 5.93 33.74
N VAL A 361 0.81 6.07 34.94
CA VAL A 361 1.32 6.95 35.99
C VAL A 361 2.32 6.14 36.83
N PRO A 362 3.63 6.49 36.86
CA PRO A 362 4.53 5.91 37.84
C PRO A 362 4.08 6.33 39.24
N GLU A 363 3.96 5.38 40.18
CA GLU A 363 3.48 5.61 41.56
C GLU A 363 4.32 6.61 42.37
N THR A 364 5.48 7.04 41.85
CA THR A 364 6.41 7.94 42.54
C THR A 364 6.69 9.18 41.71
N SER A 365 6.22 10.32 42.19
CA SER A 365 6.37 11.66 41.60
C SER A 365 7.82 12.18 41.43
N ASP A 366 8.80 11.48 42.02
CA ASP A 366 10.10 12.06 42.34
C ASP A 366 11.25 11.59 41.44
N ASN A 367 11.05 10.58 40.59
CA ASN A 367 12.04 10.18 39.58
C ASN A 367 11.43 10.24 38.18
N ARG A 368 11.44 11.45 37.62
CA ARG A 368 10.95 11.81 36.28
C ARG A 368 11.89 11.39 35.15
N LEU A 369 12.55 10.24 35.27
CA LEU A 369 13.41 9.71 34.22
C LEU A 369 12.63 8.67 33.43
N PHE A 370 12.62 8.85 32.11
CA PHE A 370 12.11 7.92 31.11
C PHE A 370 12.46 6.48 31.45
N ASP A 371 11.48 5.58 31.41
CA ASP A 371 11.76 4.15 31.41
C ASP A 371 12.20 3.75 29.99
N ALA A 372 13.50 3.49 29.84
CA ALA A 372 14.12 3.05 28.59
C ALA A 372 13.61 1.71 28.06
N CYS A 373 12.80 1.00 28.85
CA CYS A 373 12.16 -0.24 28.49
C CYS A 373 10.71 -0.06 28.01
N VAL A 374 10.19 1.17 27.92
CA VAL A 374 8.81 1.41 27.46
C VAL A 374 8.67 1.05 25.98
N LEU A 375 7.70 0.17 25.68
CA LEU A 375 7.42 -0.32 24.34
C LEU A 375 6.84 0.77 23.42
N ASN A 376 6.14 1.76 23.98
CA ASN A 376 5.51 2.85 23.24
C ASN A 376 5.63 4.20 23.99
N PRO A 377 6.61 5.06 23.65
CA PRO A 377 6.86 6.32 24.37
C PRO A 377 5.75 7.38 24.18
N TYR A 378 4.79 7.13 23.27
CA TYR A 378 3.69 8.06 22.97
C TYR A 378 2.51 7.93 23.95
N VAL A 379 2.47 6.88 24.77
CA VAL A 379 1.41 6.60 25.78
C VAL A 379 1.79 7.15 27.17
N GLU A 380 2.90 7.87 27.27
CA GLU A 380 3.39 8.41 28.54
C GLU A 380 2.57 9.64 28.99
N ASN A 381 2.41 9.81 30.32
CA ASN A 381 1.62 10.91 30.88
C ASN A 381 2.23 12.27 30.62
N ASN A 382 3.56 12.31 30.50
CA ASN A 382 4.32 13.50 30.18
C ASN A 382 4.95 13.27 28.80
N PRO A 383 4.43 13.92 27.74
CA PRO A 383 5.05 13.82 26.44
C PRO A 383 6.48 14.35 26.52
N ILE A 384 7.46 13.52 26.14
CA ILE A 384 8.89 13.82 26.25
C ILE A 384 9.16 15.22 25.68
N GLY A 385 10.00 16.06 26.30
CA GLY A 385 10.50 17.29 25.66
C GLY A 385 9.51 18.47 25.51
N ILE A 386 8.25 18.35 25.94
CA ILE A 386 7.26 19.44 25.83
C ILE A 386 7.70 20.74 26.54
N GLN A 387 8.45 20.63 27.64
CA GLN A 387 9.04 21.77 28.36
C GLN A 387 10.09 22.57 27.58
N HIS A 388 10.53 22.06 26.42
CA HIS A 388 11.45 22.72 25.51
C HIS A 388 10.76 23.17 24.22
N PHE A 389 9.44 23.05 24.13
CA PHE A 389 8.67 23.40 22.94
C PHE A 389 8.84 24.88 22.56
N ASP A 390 8.78 25.79 23.54
CA ASP A 390 9.01 27.23 23.34
C ASP A 390 10.37 27.52 22.68
N VAL A 391 11.40 26.73 22.99
CA VAL A 391 12.74 26.85 22.40
C VAL A 391 12.72 26.39 20.93
N LEU A 392 11.99 25.31 20.63
CA LEU A 392 11.82 24.82 19.26
C LEU A 392 11.01 25.78 18.39
N GLU A 393 9.99 26.42 18.96
CA GLU A 393 9.18 27.43 18.28
C GLU A 393 9.99 28.69 17.95
N THR A 394 10.79 29.15 18.92
CA THR A 394 11.67 30.33 18.77
C THR A 394 12.74 30.14 17.68
N VAL A 395 13.18 28.91 17.45
CA VAL A 395 14.17 28.56 16.41
C VAL A 395 13.55 28.49 15.00
N GLY A 396 12.22 28.64 14.91
CA GLY A 396 11.48 28.45 13.67
C GLY A 396 11.39 26.96 13.38
N ILE A 397 10.19 26.38 13.53
CA ILE A 397 9.91 24.99 13.16
C ILE A 397 9.97 24.88 11.62
N HIS A 398 11.18 24.86 11.09
CA HIS A 398 11.58 24.14 9.89
C HIS A 398 12.20 22.81 10.35
N ILE A 399 11.44 22.03 11.12
CA ILE A 399 11.87 20.69 11.53
C ILE A 399 11.68 19.77 10.32
N LEU A 400 12.72 19.69 9.49
CA LEU A 400 12.96 18.62 8.52
C LEU A 400 12.61 17.29 9.18
N THR A 401 11.49 16.67 8.77
CA THR A 401 11.20 15.23 8.53
C THR A 401 11.95 14.12 9.30
N SER A 402 12.66 14.45 10.38
CA SER A 402 13.75 13.65 10.93
C SER A 402 14.03 13.96 12.41
N LEU A 403 12.98 14.27 13.19
CA LEU A 403 12.94 13.75 14.56
C LEU A 403 12.52 12.27 14.47
N CYS A 404 13.40 11.48 13.85
CA CYS A 404 13.35 10.03 13.94
C CYS A 404 13.71 9.69 15.39
N TYR A 405 12.81 8.97 16.05
CA TYR A 405 13.16 7.87 16.94
C TYR A 405 14.31 8.17 17.92
N ILE A 406 13.98 8.54 19.16
CA ILE A 406 14.94 8.42 20.26
C ILE A 406 15.11 6.91 20.54
N SER A 407 15.85 6.21 19.69
CA SER A 407 16.55 4.99 20.09
C SER A 407 17.72 5.44 20.96
N PRO A 408 18.03 4.74 22.06
CA PRO A 408 19.22 5.04 22.87
C PRO A 408 20.55 4.97 22.08
N LEU A 409 20.56 4.53 20.81
CA LEU A 409 21.77 4.15 20.11
C LEU A 409 22.20 5.01 18.92
N ARG A 410 21.42 5.99 18.42
CA ARG A 410 21.89 6.97 17.43
C ARG A 410 20.81 8.01 17.07
N ALA A 411 20.95 9.23 17.59
CA ALA A 411 20.31 10.40 17.00
C ALA A 411 21.30 11.05 16.01
N THR A 412 20.86 11.35 14.79
CA THR A 412 21.61 12.21 13.86
C THR A 412 20.73 13.40 13.52
N ILE A 413 20.96 14.53 14.19
CA ILE A 413 20.27 15.79 13.89
C ILE A 413 21.08 16.49 12.80
N ARG A 414 20.48 16.72 11.62
CA ARG A 414 21.06 17.61 10.60
C ARG A 414 20.36 18.95 10.67
N VAL A 415 21.11 19.98 11.07
CA VAL A 415 20.69 21.37 11.04
C VAL A 415 21.23 21.97 9.74
N ASP A 416 20.38 22.22 8.76
CA ASP A 416 20.71 23.12 7.66
C ASP A 416 20.40 24.55 8.12
N SER A 417 21.44 25.32 8.43
CA SER A 417 21.29 26.73 8.78
C SER A 417 22.05 27.59 7.76
N GLU A 418 21.32 28.35 6.94
CA GLU A 418 21.90 29.50 6.22
C GLU A 418 22.25 30.66 7.19
N ASN A 419 21.73 30.64 8.42
CA ASN A 419 22.14 31.55 9.50
C ASN A 419 22.89 30.79 10.59
N GLY A 420 24.21 30.74 10.43
CA GLY A 420 25.10 29.86 11.17
C GLY A 420 25.18 30.02 12.69
N TYR A 421 25.46 28.87 13.32
CA TYR A 421 26.14 28.65 14.60
C TYR A 421 25.39 28.96 15.91
N THR A 422 24.63 30.05 16.05
CA THR A 422 24.02 30.41 17.36
C THR A 422 22.86 29.50 17.78
N VAL A 423 22.10 28.97 16.84
CA VAL A 423 20.96 28.08 17.11
C VAL A 423 21.43 26.66 17.47
N ALA A 424 22.46 26.16 16.78
CA ALA A 424 23.01 24.83 17.02
C ALA A 424 23.62 24.72 18.43
N ASP A 425 24.28 25.78 18.91
CA ASP A 425 24.85 25.83 20.25
C ASP A 425 23.79 25.92 21.36
N GLN A 426 22.65 26.57 21.11
CA GLN A 426 21.51 26.60 22.04
C GLN A 426 20.78 25.25 22.10
N MET A 427 20.59 24.58 20.96
CA MET A 427 20.06 23.21 20.92
C MET A 427 21.01 22.21 21.59
N LEU A 428 22.32 22.31 21.36
CA LEU A 428 23.33 21.47 22.01
C LEU A 428 23.46 21.76 23.50
N ALA A 429 23.25 23.01 23.95
CA ALA A 429 23.20 23.34 25.37
C ALA A 429 21.97 22.73 26.06
N GLY A 430 20.78 22.82 25.45
CA GLY A 430 19.57 22.17 25.98
C GLY A 430 19.61 20.64 25.93
N LEU A 431 20.30 20.05 24.95
CA LEU A 431 20.52 18.60 24.85
C LEU A 431 21.70 18.09 25.70
N ARG A 432 22.62 18.95 26.15
CA ARG A 432 23.70 18.55 27.08
C ARG A 432 23.15 18.22 28.48
N ASP A 433 22.00 18.76 28.84
CA ASP A 433 21.28 18.39 30.07
C ASP A 433 20.61 17.00 29.95
N PHE A 434 20.53 16.43 28.73
CA PHE A 434 20.21 15.02 28.50
C PHE A 434 21.47 14.12 28.64
N GLN A 435 22.11 14.12 29.81
CA GLN A 435 23.05 13.04 30.15
C GLN A 435 22.29 11.80 30.63
N PHE A 436 22.09 10.85 29.72
CA PHE A 436 21.67 9.50 30.07
C PHE A 436 22.74 8.83 30.95
N TYR A 437 22.38 8.52 32.19
CA TYR A 437 23.14 7.57 33.01
C TYR A 437 22.77 6.14 32.58
N CYS A 438 23.36 5.66 31.48
CA CYS A 438 23.48 4.22 31.27
C CYS A 438 24.64 3.71 32.12
N ARG A 439 24.35 3.06 33.25
CA ARG A 439 25.30 2.16 33.89
C ARG A 439 25.41 0.90 33.02
N ASP A 440 26.44 0.84 32.19
CA ASP A 440 27.04 -0.45 31.83
C ASP A 440 27.46 -1.15 33.14
N PRO A 441 27.19 -2.46 33.28
CA PRO A 441 28.17 -3.43 32.75
C PRO A 441 27.45 -4.69 32.19
N VAL A 442 27.98 -5.44 31.23
CA VAL A 442 29.21 -6.25 31.27
C VAL A 442 29.49 -6.74 29.85
N MET A 443 30.75 -6.62 29.42
CA MET A 443 31.32 -7.26 28.24
C MET A 443 31.13 -8.78 28.23
N SER A 444 30.87 -9.38 27.07
CA SER A 444 31.56 -10.62 26.69
C SER A 444 31.63 -10.76 25.16
N PHE A 445 32.70 -11.43 24.75
CA PHE A 445 33.33 -11.49 23.43
C PHE A 445 32.50 -12.10 22.30
#